data_AF-E0S860-F1
#
_entry.id   AF-E0S860-F1
#
_cell.length_a   1.000
_cell.length_b   1.000
_cell.length_c   1.000
_cell.angle_alpha   90.00
_cell.angle_beta   90.00
_cell.angle_gamma   90.00
#
_symmetry.space_group_name_H-M   'P 1'
#
loop_
_entity.id
_entity.type
_entity.pdbx_description
1 polymer ?
#
loop_
_entity_poly.entity_id
_entity_poly.type
_entity_poly.pdbx_seq_one_letter_code
_entity_poly.pdbx_strand_id
1 'polypeptide(L)'
;MGKSDFLAKFEEMKDGTFTPKDQSQNWCRHFGVKKDKRLHLYPEEMLYLYDRNPKEEYSVRTKAYFFIRNNCYNLLLGEDGRFLLYRRHKNFNRKKDKPICLMRYVHRDEWMEDSTKDIVDESFCVLSDDVFTFLRIRKVLKLGMDTPENLRKWDGEPF
;
A
#
# COMPACT_ATOMS: atom_id res chain seq x y z
N MET A 1 14.12 19.40 -12.16
CA MET A 1 13.94 20.07 -10.85
C MET A 1 15.04 19.56 -9.94
N GLY A 2 15.84 20.43 -9.33
CA GLY A 2 16.89 19.99 -8.41
C GLY A 2 16.30 19.44 -7.10
N LYS A 3 17.08 18.61 -6.38
CA LYS A 3 16.68 18.09 -5.06
C LYS A 3 16.37 19.20 -4.06
N SER A 4 17.15 20.29 -4.09
CA SER A 4 16.94 21.46 -3.22
C SER A 4 15.60 22.15 -3.51
N ASP A 5 15.30 22.43 -4.78
CA ASP A 5 14.03 23.06 -5.18
C ASP A 5 12.80 22.21 -4.83
N PHE A 6 12.95 20.88 -4.91
CA PHE A 6 11.89 19.95 -4.50
C PHE A 6 11.64 20.04 -3.00
N LEU A 7 12.69 19.88 -2.18
CA LEU A 7 12.58 19.89 -0.72
C LEU A 7 12.09 21.25 -0.18
N ALA A 8 12.42 22.36 -0.85
CA ALA A 8 11.97 23.69 -0.47
C ALA A 8 10.44 23.85 -0.44
N LYS A 9 9.68 22.96 -1.10
CA LYS A 9 8.20 22.93 -1.10
C LYS A 9 7.59 22.31 0.15
N PHE A 10 8.42 21.75 1.03
CA PHE A 10 7.99 21.02 2.22
C PHE A 10 8.64 21.61 3.47
N GLU A 11 8.00 21.34 4.60
CA GLU A 11 8.50 21.58 5.95
C GLU A 11 8.78 20.21 6.58
N GLU A 12 10.02 19.95 7.00
CA GLU A 12 10.38 18.72 7.71
C GLU A 12 10.00 18.85 9.19
N MET A 13 9.31 17.84 9.70
CA MET A 13 8.81 17.77 11.07
C MET A 13 9.80 17.00 11.95
N LYS A 14 9.72 17.20 13.27
CA LYS A 14 10.61 16.52 14.24
C LYS A 14 10.51 15.00 14.23
N ASP A 15 9.38 14.45 13.76
CA ASP A 15 9.14 13.00 13.65
C ASP A 15 9.61 12.40 12.32
N GLY A 16 10.33 13.18 11.49
CA GLY A 16 10.82 12.75 10.18
C GLY A 16 9.75 12.72 9.09
N THR A 17 8.53 13.22 9.36
CA THR A 17 7.51 13.42 8.34
C THR A 17 7.64 14.80 7.68
N PHE A 18 6.97 14.98 6.54
CA PHE A 18 7.06 16.20 5.74
C PHE A 18 5.69 16.80 5.49
N THR A 19 5.54 18.10 5.72
CA THR A 19 4.30 18.82 5.42
C THR A 19 4.47 19.66 4.15
N PRO A 20 3.63 19.48 3.11
CA PRO A 20 3.64 20.39 1.96
C PRO A 20 3.25 21.80 2.41
N LYS A 21 4.00 22.81 1.96
CA LYS A 21 3.68 24.22 2.23
C LYS A 21 2.36 24.65 1.56
N ASP A 22 2.07 24.09 0.38
CA ASP A 22 0.78 24.22 -0.30
C ASP A 22 0.02 22.89 -0.30
N GLN A 23 -1.04 22.82 0.51
CA GLN A 23 -1.91 21.64 0.63
C GLN A 23 -3.19 21.73 -0.23
N SER A 24 -3.38 22.82 -0.97
CA SER A 24 -4.53 22.99 -1.88
C SER A 24 -4.40 22.13 -3.15
N GLN A 25 -3.18 21.66 -3.43
CA GLN A 25 -2.85 20.90 -4.62
C GLN A 25 -3.62 19.58 -4.69
N ASN A 26 -4.22 19.30 -5.84
CA ASN A 26 -5.06 18.12 -6.03
C ASN A 26 -4.30 16.79 -5.83
N TRP A 27 -2.99 16.76 -6.08
CA TRP A 27 -2.19 15.55 -5.85
C TRP A 27 -2.15 15.14 -4.37
N CYS A 28 -2.28 16.09 -3.43
CA CYS A 28 -2.19 15.86 -1.98
C CYS A 28 -3.19 14.81 -1.48
N ARG A 29 -4.36 14.67 -2.12
CA ARG A 29 -5.36 13.67 -1.72
C ARG A 29 -4.88 12.22 -1.89
N HIS A 30 -3.87 12.00 -2.73
CA HIS A 30 -3.31 10.69 -3.07
C HIS A 30 -2.15 10.26 -2.16
N PHE A 31 -1.75 11.07 -1.17
CA PHE A 31 -0.59 10.80 -0.33
C PHE A 31 -0.87 11.17 1.12
N GLY A 32 -0.02 10.72 2.04
CA GLY A 32 0.03 11.19 3.40
C GLY A 32 -1.17 10.83 4.27
N VAL A 33 -1.06 11.28 5.51
CA VAL A 33 -2.06 11.16 6.57
C VAL A 33 -2.41 12.54 7.10
N LYS A 34 -3.68 12.79 7.41
CA LYS A 34 -4.08 14.04 8.06
C LYS A 34 -3.90 13.89 9.57
N LYS A 35 -3.02 14.70 10.17
CA LYS A 35 -2.84 14.83 11.62
C LYS A 35 -2.93 16.31 11.97
N ASP A 36 -3.70 16.66 13.00
CA ASP A 36 -3.91 18.05 13.44
C ASP A 36 -4.30 19.00 12.30
N LYS A 37 -5.21 18.54 11.44
CA LYS A 37 -5.71 19.23 10.23
C LYS A 37 -4.65 19.51 9.15
N ARG A 38 -3.39 19.08 9.32
CA ARG A 38 -2.32 19.19 8.32
C ARG A 38 -2.05 17.83 7.66
N LEU A 39 -1.69 17.84 6.39
CA LEU A 39 -1.21 16.66 5.68
C LEU A 39 0.27 16.42 5.97
N HIS A 40 0.57 15.21 6.44
CA HIS A 40 1.94 14.74 6.69
C HIS A 40 2.27 13.60 5.74
N LEU A 41 3.44 13.70 5.11
CA LEU A 41 3.98 12.73 4.18
C LEU A 41 5.09 11.92 4.85
N TYR A 42 5.10 10.63 4.59
CA TYR A 42 6.18 9.76 5.05
C TYR A 42 7.40 9.84 4.10
N PRO A 43 8.61 9.48 4.57
CA PRO A 43 9.82 9.51 3.75
C PRO A 43 9.71 8.78 2.41
N GLU A 44 9.07 7.61 2.36
CA GLU A 44 8.85 6.86 1.12
C GLU A 44 7.99 7.62 0.10
N GLU A 45 7.04 8.42 0.58
CA GLU A 45 6.17 9.24 -0.28
C GLU A 45 6.93 10.43 -0.85
N MET A 46 7.81 11.03 -0.05
CA MET A 46 8.71 12.09 -0.48
C MET A 46 9.67 11.60 -1.56
N LEU A 47 10.27 10.42 -1.37
CA LEU A 47 11.11 9.78 -2.38
C LEU A 47 10.32 9.56 -3.68
N TYR A 48 9.11 9.01 -3.59
CA TYR A 48 8.26 8.74 -4.75
C TYR A 48 7.80 10.01 -5.49
N LEU A 49 7.53 11.09 -4.75
CA LEU A 49 7.17 12.39 -5.32
C LEU A 49 8.35 13.06 -6.03
N TYR A 50 9.56 12.84 -5.54
CA TYR A 50 10.79 13.35 -6.17
C TYR A 50 11.13 12.58 -7.44
N ASP A 51 11.18 11.25 -7.36
CA ASP A 51 11.50 10.35 -8.45
C ASP A 51 10.71 9.05 -8.29
N ARG A 52 9.99 8.65 -9.34
CA ARG A 52 9.13 7.46 -9.32
C ARG A 52 9.90 6.17 -9.64
N ASN A 53 11.18 6.29 -9.99
CA ASN A 53 12.05 5.15 -10.21
C ASN A 53 12.62 4.68 -8.87
N PRO A 54 12.35 3.43 -8.46
CA PRO A 54 12.95 2.88 -7.26
C PRO A 54 14.46 2.70 -7.48
N LYS A 55 15.26 3.03 -6.48
CA LYS A 55 16.71 2.87 -6.51
C LYS A 55 17.14 1.65 -5.71
N GLU A 56 18.31 1.12 -6.02
CA GLU A 56 18.83 -0.10 -5.38
C GLU A 56 19.08 0.11 -3.89
N GLU A 57 19.56 1.29 -3.49
CA GLU A 57 19.85 1.65 -2.10
C GLU A 57 18.60 1.86 -1.23
N TYR A 58 17.40 1.89 -1.82
CA TYR A 58 16.17 2.06 -1.06
C TYR A 58 15.83 0.80 -0.26
N SER A 59 15.25 1.01 0.92
CA SER A 59 14.74 -0.10 1.75
C SER A 59 13.70 -0.93 0.99
N VAL A 60 13.58 -2.21 1.34
CA VAL A 60 12.56 -3.11 0.76
C VAL A 60 11.16 -2.53 0.92
N ARG A 61 10.85 -1.94 2.10
CA ARG A 61 9.58 -1.26 2.34
C ARG A 61 9.34 -0.13 1.34
N THR A 62 10.34 0.69 1.07
CA THR A 62 10.25 1.77 0.07
C THR A 62 10.05 1.20 -1.33
N LYS A 63 10.78 0.14 -1.70
CA LYS A 63 10.61 -0.54 -2.99
C LYS A 63 9.19 -1.13 -3.15
N ALA A 64 8.65 -1.74 -2.10
CA ALA A 64 7.27 -2.25 -2.06
C ALA A 64 6.24 -1.11 -2.24
N TYR A 65 6.44 0.02 -1.55
CA TYR A 65 5.60 1.21 -1.74
C TYR A 65 5.62 1.68 -3.20
N PHE A 66 6.81 1.82 -3.80
CA PHE A 66 6.96 2.20 -5.20
C PHE A 66 6.25 1.23 -6.14
N PHE A 67 6.38 -0.07 -5.91
CA PHE A 67 5.70 -1.09 -6.69
C PHE A 67 4.18 -0.88 -6.68
N ILE A 68 3.57 -0.71 -5.51
CA ILE A 68 2.13 -0.48 -5.38
C ILE A 68 1.71 0.80 -6.12
N ARG A 69 2.45 1.89 -5.91
CA ARG A 69 2.13 3.20 -6.51
C ARG A 69 2.30 3.21 -8.03
N ASN A 70 3.32 2.53 -8.55
CA ASN A 70 3.55 2.40 -9.98
C ASN A 70 2.48 1.54 -10.67
N ASN A 71 1.93 0.55 -9.96
CA ASN A 71 0.84 -0.31 -10.44
C ASN A 71 -0.57 0.28 -10.26
N CYS A 72 -0.71 1.61 -10.31
CA CYS A 72 -2.01 2.30 -10.28
C CYS A 72 -2.84 2.11 -8.99
N TYR A 73 -2.18 2.01 -7.84
CA TYR A 73 -2.84 2.06 -6.54
C TYR A 73 -2.41 3.29 -5.73
N ASN A 74 -3.26 3.74 -4.80
CA ASN A 74 -2.86 4.60 -3.69
C ASN A 74 -2.77 3.74 -2.43
N LEU A 75 -1.69 3.87 -1.67
CA LEU A 75 -1.54 3.25 -0.37
C LEU A 75 -1.52 4.36 0.68
N LEU A 76 -2.50 4.39 1.57
CA LEU A 76 -2.71 5.47 2.53
C LEU A 76 -2.78 4.92 3.94
N LEU A 77 -2.16 5.56 4.93
CA LEU A 77 -2.26 5.12 6.31
C LEU A 77 -3.67 5.40 6.86
N GLY A 78 -4.29 4.38 7.44
CA GLY A 78 -5.54 4.43 8.19
C GLY A 78 -5.34 4.82 9.65
N GLU A 79 -6.44 5.02 10.38
CA GLU A 79 -6.43 5.47 11.78
C GLU A 79 -5.94 4.39 12.76
N ASP A 80 -6.07 3.12 12.38
CA ASP A 80 -5.66 1.94 13.15
C ASP A 80 -4.21 1.51 12.89
N GLY A 81 -3.44 2.34 12.18
CA GLY A 81 -2.07 2.03 11.79
C GLY A 81 -1.92 1.05 10.61
N ARG A 82 -3.03 0.51 10.09
CA ARG A 82 -3.03 -0.29 8.86
C ARG A 82 -3.13 0.62 7.64
N PHE A 83 -2.61 0.16 6.52
CA PHE A 83 -2.77 0.85 5.26
C PHE A 83 -4.11 0.50 4.61
N LEU A 84 -4.66 1.47 3.89
CA LEU A 84 -5.84 1.38 3.06
C LEU A 84 -5.37 1.40 1.61
N LEU A 85 -5.63 0.30 0.90
CA LEU A 85 -5.28 0.17 -0.52
C LEU A 85 -6.45 0.64 -1.38
N TYR A 86 -6.24 1.63 -2.23
CA TYR A 86 -7.25 2.16 -3.15
C TYR A 86 -6.81 2.01 -4.61
N ARG A 87 -7.78 1.86 -5.51
CA ARG A 87 -7.52 2.04 -6.94
C ARG A 87 -7.17 3.50 -7.19
N ARG A 88 -6.14 3.78 -7.98
CA ARG A 88 -5.80 5.14 -8.40
C ARG A 88 -6.65 5.54 -9.60
N HIS A 89 -7.29 6.71 -9.52
CA HIS A 89 -8.02 7.31 -10.64
C HIS A 89 -8.04 8.85 -10.53
N LYS A 90 -8.40 9.52 -11.64
CA LYS A 90 -8.35 10.98 -11.79
C LYS A 90 -9.24 11.74 -10.80
N ASN A 91 -10.31 11.15 -10.29
CA ASN A 91 -11.27 11.82 -9.39
C ASN A 91 -11.26 11.24 -7.98
N PHE A 92 -10.15 10.59 -7.59
CA PHE A 92 -10.00 9.98 -6.28
C PHE A 92 -10.32 10.97 -5.15
N ASN A 93 -11.09 10.50 -4.18
CA ASN A 93 -11.54 11.23 -3.01
C ASN A 93 -11.55 10.28 -1.82
N ARG A 94 -10.57 10.45 -0.92
CA ARG A 94 -10.39 9.64 0.30
C ARG A 94 -11.65 9.47 1.14
N LYS A 95 -12.56 10.46 1.14
CA LYS A 95 -13.80 10.40 1.95
C LYS A 95 -14.93 9.62 1.27
N LYS A 96 -14.89 9.46 -0.06
CA LYS A 96 -15.97 8.86 -0.85
C LYS A 96 -15.61 7.48 -1.40
N ASP A 97 -14.36 7.31 -1.81
CA ASP A 97 -13.88 6.05 -2.35
C ASP A 97 -13.73 5.01 -1.24
N LYS A 98 -14.10 3.76 -1.56
CA LYS A 98 -13.92 2.62 -0.65
C LYS A 98 -12.55 1.97 -0.90
N PRO A 99 -11.83 1.57 0.16
CA PRO A 99 -10.61 0.80 0.00
C PRO A 99 -10.94 -0.57 -0.62
N ILE A 100 -10.03 -1.10 -1.43
CA ILE A 100 -10.08 -2.46 -1.97
C ILE A 100 -9.92 -3.47 -0.83
N CYS A 101 -8.98 -3.19 0.07
CA CYS A 101 -8.72 -3.95 1.29
C CYS A 101 -7.86 -3.13 2.23
N LEU A 102 -7.75 -3.63 3.46
CA LEU A 102 -6.69 -3.25 4.39
C LEU A 102 -5.37 -3.92 3.96
N MET A 103 -4.26 -3.30 4.30
CA MET A 103 -2.93 -3.84 4.08
C MET A 103 -2.00 -3.53 5.25
N ARG A 104 -1.06 -4.42 5.54
CA ARG A 104 0.06 -4.13 6.44
C ARG A 104 1.37 -4.74 5.94
N TYR A 105 2.47 -4.14 6.37
CA TYR A 105 3.78 -4.77 6.22
C TYR A 105 3.98 -5.79 7.34
N VAL A 106 4.60 -6.90 7.00
CA VAL A 106 4.90 -8.00 7.93
C VAL A 106 6.35 -8.41 7.70
N HIS A 107 7.14 -8.53 8.77
CA HIS A 107 8.50 -9.05 8.68
C HIS A 107 8.49 -10.56 8.47
N ARG A 108 9.52 -11.09 7.79
CA ARG A 108 9.65 -12.53 7.55
C ARG A 108 9.65 -13.39 8.82
N ASP A 109 10.07 -12.81 9.94
CA ASP A 109 10.21 -13.49 11.22
C ASP A 109 8.90 -13.44 12.06
N GLU A 110 7.86 -12.76 11.56
CA GLU A 110 6.55 -12.74 12.21
C GLU A 110 5.78 -14.04 11.94
N TRP A 111 5.25 -14.64 12.99
CA TRP A 111 4.44 -15.85 12.90
C TRP A 111 3.08 -15.53 12.25
N MET A 112 2.79 -16.19 11.13
CA MET A 112 1.56 -15.96 10.36
C MET A 112 0.29 -16.27 11.14
N GLU A 113 0.33 -17.23 12.07
CA GLU A 113 -0.82 -17.62 12.89
C GLU A 113 -1.27 -16.46 13.80
N ASP A 114 -0.34 -15.89 14.57
CA ASP A 114 -0.59 -14.71 15.40
C ASP A 114 -1.03 -13.51 14.56
N SER A 115 -0.39 -13.38 13.41
CA SER A 115 -0.64 -12.32 12.46
C SER A 115 -2.06 -12.36 11.86
N THR A 116 -2.64 -13.53 11.67
CA THR A 116 -3.91 -13.70 10.93
C THR A 116 -5.11 -13.95 11.84
N LYS A 117 -4.89 -14.04 13.15
CA LYS A 117 -5.95 -14.19 14.14
C LYS A 117 -6.97 -13.06 13.99
N ASP A 118 -8.25 -13.45 13.88
CA ASP A 118 -9.41 -12.56 13.71
C ASP A 118 -9.48 -11.75 12.40
N ILE A 119 -8.58 -11.99 11.44
CA ILE A 119 -8.63 -11.33 10.14
C ILE A 119 -9.69 -11.97 9.24
N VAL A 120 -10.56 -11.13 8.67
CA VAL A 120 -11.61 -11.54 7.73
C VAL A 120 -11.17 -11.36 6.26
N ASP A 121 -10.61 -10.20 5.90
CA ASP A 121 -10.08 -9.89 4.57
C ASP A 121 -9.01 -8.80 4.67
N GLU A 122 -7.73 -9.16 4.50
CA GLU A 122 -6.60 -8.23 4.59
C GLU A 122 -5.46 -8.69 3.65
N SER A 123 -4.69 -7.74 3.13
CA SER A 123 -3.50 -8.04 2.33
C SER A 123 -2.22 -7.83 3.14
N PHE A 124 -1.32 -8.78 3.13
CA PHE A 124 0.00 -8.63 3.72
C PHE A 124 1.01 -8.34 2.63
N CYS A 125 1.92 -7.41 2.91
CA CYS A 125 3.15 -7.25 2.17
C CYS A 125 4.29 -7.76 3.05
N VAL A 126 4.71 -8.99 2.81
CA VAL A 126 5.80 -9.65 3.54
C VAL A 126 7.11 -9.07 3.04
N LEU A 127 7.92 -8.54 3.96
CA LEU A 127 9.22 -7.93 3.69
C LEU A 127 10.33 -8.89 4.14
N SER A 128 11.23 -9.28 3.23
CA SER A 128 12.37 -10.15 3.52
C SER A 128 13.59 -9.64 2.81
N ASP A 129 14.64 -9.24 3.54
CA ASP A 129 15.98 -8.81 3.08
C ASP A 129 16.01 -7.89 1.84
N ASP A 130 15.79 -8.42 0.64
CA ASP A 130 15.79 -7.75 -0.66
C ASP A 130 14.48 -7.90 -1.47
N VAL A 131 13.56 -8.75 -1.03
CA VAL A 131 12.29 -9.09 -1.71
C VAL A 131 11.05 -8.73 -0.89
N PHE A 132 9.96 -8.44 -1.61
CA PHE A 132 8.62 -8.29 -1.01
C PHE A 132 7.60 -9.18 -1.72
N THR A 133 6.65 -9.72 -0.96
CA THR A 133 5.59 -10.60 -1.47
C THR A 133 4.24 -10.12 -0.98
N PHE A 134 3.24 -10.07 -1.89
CA PHE A 134 1.86 -9.76 -1.52
C PHE A 134 1.06 -11.05 -1.33
N LEU A 135 0.46 -11.19 -0.15
CA LEU A 135 -0.45 -12.28 0.19
C LEU A 135 -1.81 -11.70 0.56
N ARG A 136 -2.90 -12.25 0.04
CA ARG A 136 -4.24 -11.86 0.49
C ARG A 136 -4.83 -12.94 1.36
N ILE A 137 -5.16 -12.57 2.59
CA ILE A 137 -5.82 -13.44 3.56
C ILE A 137 -7.32 -13.21 3.46
N ARG A 138 -8.07 -14.30 3.32
CA ARG A 138 -9.54 -14.29 3.35
C ARG A 138 -10.02 -15.41 4.24
N LYS A 139 -10.92 -15.09 5.17
CA LYS A 139 -11.55 -16.10 6.02
C LYS A 139 -12.48 -16.98 5.17
N VAL A 140 -12.19 -18.27 5.15
CA VAL A 140 -13.06 -19.28 4.53
C VAL A 140 -14.05 -19.77 5.59
N LEU A 141 -15.32 -19.44 5.43
CA LEU A 141 -16.37 -19.82 6.39
C LEU A 141 -16.93 -21.23 6.14
N LYS A 142 -16.87 -21.70 4.89
CA LYS A 142 -17.34 -23.03 4.49
C LYS A 142 -16.38 -23.58 3.46
N LEU A 143 -15.84 -24.77 3.71
CA LEU A 143 -15.17 -25.57 2.70
C LEU A 143 -16.26 -26.25 1.88
N GLY A 144 -16.40 -25.87 0.61
CA GLY A 144 -17.23 -26.61 -0.33
C GLY A 144 -16.59 -27.98 -0.59
N MET A 145 -17.41 -29.03 -0.75
CA MET A 145 -16.95 -30.32 -1.26
C MET A 145 -16.79 -30.31 -2.79
N ASP A 146 -17.28 -29.26 -3.44
CA ASP A 146 -17.26 -29.13 -4.88
C ASP A 146 -15.84 -28.82 -5.35
N THR A 147 -15.28 -29.72 -6.16
CA THR A 147 -14.00 -29.45 -6.83
C THR A 147 -14.17 -28.25 -7.75
N PRO A 148 -13.35 -27.18 -7.59
CA PRO A 148 -13.36 -26.03 -8.49
C PRO A 148 -13.23 -26.49 -9.95
N GLU A 149 -14.00 -25.91 -10.87
CA GLU A 149 -14.05 -26.36 -12.26
C GLU A 149 -12.68 -26.37 -12.94
N ASN A 150 -11.82 -25.41 -12.62
CA ASN A 150 -10.45 -25.32 -13.12
C ASN A 150 -9.49 -26.37 -12.55
N LEU A 151 -9.92 -27.14 -11.55
CA LEU A 151 -9.20 -28.27 -10.95
C LEU A 151 -9.86 -29.62 -11.26
N ARG A 152 -11.02 -29.62 -11.94
CA ARG A 152 -11.64 -30.85 -12.41
C ARG A 152 -10.80 -31.40 -13.55
N LYS A 153 -10.56 -32.70 -13.51
CA LYS A 153 -9.91 -33.42 -14.61
C LYS A 153 -10.78 -33.23 -15.86
N TRP A 154 -10.19 -32.82 -16.97
CA TRP A 154 -10.91 -32.67 -18.22
C TRP A 154 -11.20 -34.07 -18.77
N ASP A 155 -12.44 -34.53 -18.66
CA ASP A 155 -12.84 -35.89 -19.06
C ASP A 155 -13.05 -36.04 -20.57
N GLY A 156 -12.73 -34.99 -21.35
CA GLY A 156 -12.55 -35.01 -22.81
C GLY A 156 -13.53 -35.89 -23.57
N GLU A 157 -14.70 -35.35 -23.93
CA GLU A 157 -15.44 -35.98 -25.03
C GLU A 157 -14.85 -35.52 -26.36
N PRO A 158 -14.39 -36.46 -27.22
CA PRO A 158 -13.97 -36.14 -28.56
C PRO A 158 -15.20 -35.75 -29.39
N PHE A 159 -15.11 -34.60 -30.07
CA PHE A 159 -16.04 -34.17 -31.11
C PHE A 159 -16.13 -35.18 -32.26
#